data_AF-A0A832JZ61-F1
#
_entry.id   AF-A0A832JZ61-F1
#
_cell.length_a   1.000
_cell.length_b   1.000
_cell.length_c   1.000
_cell.angle_alpha   90.00
_cell.angle_beta   90.00
_cell.angle_gamma   90.00
#
_symmetry.space_group_name_H-M   'P 1'
#
loop_
_entity.id
_entity.type
_entity.pdbx_description
1 polymer ?
#
loop_
_entity_poly.entity_id
_entity_poly.type
_entity_poly.pdbx_seq_one_letter_code
_entity_poly.pdbx_strand_id
1 'polypeptide(L)'
;MLFGFLVGNKWLGVVPIMFMSVGDGVTGIVRNLLYKRRTKAFVGNLAMMAFCIPFGYAILGQVGAIAGFLASLAEKLEVGWLDDNITVPLISLSTVTLLPILQI
;
A
#
# COMPACT_ATOMS: atom_id res chain seq x y z
N MET A 1 4.67 -11.97 -6.32
CA MET A 1 6.10 -12.35 -6.24
C MET A 1 6.65 -12.96 -7.53
N LEU A 2 5.96 -13.92 -8.17
CA LEU A 2 6.41 -14.53 -9.44
C LEU A 2 6.73 -13.50 -10.54
N PHE A 3 5.86 -12.50 -10.72
CA PHE A 3 6.04 -11.43 -11.70
C PHE A 3 7.34 -10.63 -11.48
N GLY A 4 7.63 -10.22 -10.24
CA GLY A 4 8.87 -9.51 -9.92
C GLY A 4 10.13 -10.34 -10.19
N PHE A 5 10.05 -11.66 -10.00
CA PHE A 5 11.16 -12.55 -10.35
C PHE A 5 11.36 -12.64 -11.87
N LEU A 6 10.28 -12.73 -12.65
CA LEU A 6 10.32 -12.77 -14.12
C LEU A 6 10.88 -11.46 -14.72
N VAL A 7 10.57 -10.32 -14.10
CA VAL A 7 11.06 -9.00 -14.52
C VAL A 7 12.47 -8.68 -13.98
N GLY A 8 13.06 -9.57 -13.15
CA GLY A 8 14.36 -9.36 -12.53
C GLY A 8 14.36 -8.33 -11.39
N ASN A 9 13.20 -7.79 -11.00
CA ASN A 9 13.05 -6.85 -9.90
C ASN A 9 12.10 -7.40 -8.82
N LYS A 10 12.70 -8.00 -7.79
CA LYS A 10 11.98 -8.63 -6.67
C LYS A 10 11.13 -7.62 -5.87
N TRP A 11 11.52 -6.34 -5.85
CA TRP A 11 10.81 -5.29 -5.11
C TRP A 11 9.40 -5.03 -5.64
N LEU A 12 9.15 -5.32 -6.93
CA LEU A 12 7.81 -5.27 -7.52
C LEU A 12 6.83 -6.22 -6.83
N GLY A 13 7.32 -7.32 -6.25
CA GLY A 13 6.48 -8.23 -5.46
C GLY A 13 6.45 -7.88 -3.98
N VAL A 14 7.57 -7.43 -3.43
CA VAL A 14 7.72 -7.19 -1.99
C VAL A 14 6.97 -5.93 -1.55
N VAL A 15 7.12 -4.82 -2.28
CA VAL A 15 6.53 -3.54 -1.88
C VAL A 15 5.00 -3.59 -1.80
N PRO A 16 4.26 -4.11 -2.81
CA PRO A 16 2.81 -4.25 -2.72
C PRO A 16 2.32 -5.09 -1.54
N ILE A 17 3.02 -6.19 -1.24
CA ILE A 17 2.66 -7.10 -0.13
C ILE A 17 2.95 -6.43 1.21
N MET A 18 4.05 -5.68 1.32
CA MET A 18 4.38 -4.93 2.54
C MET A 18 3.36 -3.82 2.82
N PHE A 19 2.90 -3.11 1.78
CA PHE A 19 1.86 -2.10 1.94
C PHE A 19 0.53 -2.68 2.44
N MET A 20 0.12 -3.83 1.90
CA MET A 20 -1.07 -4.53 2.38
C MET A 20 -0.85 -5.06 3.81
N SER A 21 0.03 -6.03 3.99
CA SER A 21 0.18 -6.74 5.27
C SER A 21 0.60 -5.83 6.45
N VAL A 22 1.62 -4.99 6.26
CA VAL A 22 2.12 -4.12 7.34
C VAL A 22 1.25 -2.88 7.46
N GLY A 23 0.77 -2.32 6.35
CA GLY A 23 -0.17 -1.20 6.38
C GLY A 23 -1.44 -1.53 7.17
N ASP A 24 -2.04 -2.69 6.93
CA ASP A 24 -3.23 -3.16 7.65
C ASP A 24 -2.93 -3.44 9.13
N GLY A 25 -1.73 -3.96 9.43
CA GLY A 25 -1.25 -4.10 10.80
C GLY A 25 -1.17 -2.76 11.52
N VAL A 26 -0.56 -1.75 10.88
CA VAL A 26 -0.45 -0.38 11.42
C VAL A 26 -1.83 0.25 11.61
N THR A 27 -2.73 0.11 10.64
CA THR A 27 -4.10 0.64 10.77
C THR A 27 -4.84 -0.07 11.89
N GLY A 28 -4.70 -1.39 12.00
CA GLY A 28 -5.31 -2.22 13.04
C GLY A 28 -4.86 -1.82 14.44
N ILE A 29 -3.56 -1.61 14.65
CA ILE A 29 -3.00 -1.15 15.93
C ILE A 29 -3.58 0.21 16.31
N VAL A 30 -3.51 1.19 15.38
CA VAL A 30 -3.96 2.56 15.64
C VAL A 30 -5.47 2.63 15.90
N ARG A 31 -6.26 1.89 15.11
CA ARG A 31 -7.72 1.80 15.28
C ARG A 31 -8.08 1.16 16.62
N ASN A 32 -7.37 0.09 17.02
CA ASN A 32 -7.61 -0.58 18.29
C ASN A 32 -7.28 0.31 19.49
N LEU A 33 -6.16 1.05 19.43
CA LEU A 33 -5.76 1.96 20.49
C LEU A 33 -6.74 3.12 20.69
N LEU A 34 -7.25 3.71 19.59
CA LEU A 34 -8.12 4.89 19.65
C LEU A 34 -9.59 4.56 19.87
N TYR A 35 -10.12 3.55 19.18
CA TYR A 35 -11.56 3.29 19.14
C TYR A 35 -11.97 2.01 19.89
N LYS A 36 -11.04 1.07 20.14
CA LYS A 36 -11.30 -0.25 20.77
C LYS A 36 -12.41 -1.08 20.11
N ARG A 37 -12.77 -0.74 18.87
CA ARG A 37 -13.77 -1.43 18.04
C ARG A 37 -13.34 -1.31 16.58
N ARG A 38 -13.83 -2.22 15.72
CA ARG A 38 -13.54 -2.19 14.28
C ARG A 38 -14.22 -0.98 13.64
N THR A 39 -13.44 0.06 13.33
CA THR A 39 -13.90 1.26 12.59
C THR A 39 -12.90 1.60 11.49
N LYS A 40 -13.38 1.81 10.26
CA LYS A 40 -12.57 2.40 9.18
C LYS A 40 -12.44 3.90 9.34
N ALA A 41 -11.83 4.32 10.45
CA ALA A 41 -11.56 5.72 10.72
C ALA A 41 -10.42 6.24 9.82
N PHE A 42 -10.51 7.51 9.45
CA PHE A 42 -9.46 8.22 8.71
C PHE A 42 -8.09 8.15 9.38
N VAL A 43 -8.05 8.11 10.73
CA VAL A 43 -6.79 8.05 11.49
C VAL A 43 -5.99 6.78 11.19
N GLY A 44 -6.68 5.65 10.96
CA GLY A 44 -6.01 4.42 10.53
C GLY A 44 -5.35 4.58 9.17
N ASN A 45 -6.01 5.26 8.23
CA ASN A 45 -5.43 5.52 6.92
C ASN A 45 -4.23 6.48 7.01
N LEU A 46 -4.32 7.53 7.83
CA LEU A 46 -3.19 8.43 8.04
C LEU A 46 -1.96 7.69 8.61
N ALA A 47 -2.19 6.72 9.50
CA ALA A 47 -1.12 5.86 10.00
C ALA A 47 -0.55 4.94 8.91
N MET A 48 -1.39 4.38 8.04
CA MET A 48 -0.95 3.63 6.87
C MET A 48 -0.06 4.47 5.96
N MET A 49 -0.47 5.70 5.66
CA MET A 49 0.30 6.65 4.85
C MET A 49 1.65 6.97 5.48
N ALA A 50 1.66 7.19 6.80
CA ALA A 50 2.88 7.47 7.56
C ALA A 50 3.89 6.31 7.53
N PHE A 51 3.45 5.08 7.25
CA PHE A 51 4.33 3.94 7.02
C PHE A 51 4.66 3.73 5.53
N CYS A 52 3.64 3.65 4.68
CA CYS A 52 3.79 3.24 3.28
C CYS A 52 4.56 4.25 2.44
N ILE A 53 4.39 5.56 2.67
CA ILE A 53 5.09 6.60 1.92
C ILE A 53 6.60 6.56 2.19
N PRO A 54 7.10 6.64 3.44
CA PRO A 54 8.54 6.58 3.68
C PRO A 54 9.13 5.21 3.35
N PHE A 55 8.43 4.11 3.62
CA PHE A 55 8.89 2.78 3.24
C PHE A 55 9.04 2.65 1.71
N GLY A 56 8.02 3.08 0.96
CA GLY A 56 8.05 3.08 -0.50
C GLY A 56 9.18 3.96 -1.05
N TYR A 57 9.36 5.16 -0.47
CA TYR A 57 10.44 6.06 -0.85
C TYR A 57 11.82 5.45 -0.64
N ALA A 58 12.04 4.78 0.50
CA ALA A 58 13.33 4.18 0.82
C ALA A 58 13.73 3.06 -0.15
N ILE A 59 12.77 2.33 -0.73
CA ILE A 59 13.04 1.19 -1.62
C ILE A 59 13.04 1.58 -3.11
N LEU A 60 12.08 2.40 -3.54
CA LEU A 60 11.82 2.70 -4.96
C LEU A 60 11.81 4.21 -5.27
N GLY A 61 12.24 5.06 -4.33
CA GLY A 61 12.27 6.51 -4.51
C GLY A 61 10.87 7.11 -4.68
N GLN A 62 10.77 8.14 -5.53
CA GLN A 62 9.51 8.88 -5.72
C GLN A 62 8.35 7.97 -6.17
N VAL A 63 8.61 7.00 -7.04
CA VAL A 63 7.61 6.03 -7.51
C VAL A 63 7.04 5.22 -6.34
N GLY A 64 7.89 4.77 -5.43
CA GLY A 64 7.45 4.04 -4.24
C GLY A 64 6.65 4.90 -3.27
N ALA A 65 7.02 6.18 -3.11
CA ALA A 65 6.26 7.12 -2.29
C ALA A 65 4.84 7.35 -2.84
N ILE A 66 4.71 7.55 -4.16
CA ILE A 66 3.43 7.72 -4.84
C ILE A 66 2.60 6.44 -4.74
N ALA A 67 3.22 5.27 -4.93
CA ALA A 67 2.56 3.98 -4.75
C ALA A 67 2.03 3.81 -3.32
N GLY A 68 2.81 4.17 -2.30
CA GLY A 68 2.38 4.10 -0.90
C GLY A 68 1.23 5.05 -0.58
N PHE A 69 1.24 6.26 -1.17
CA PHE A 69 0.15 7.22 -1.05
C PHE A 69 -1.16 6.70 -1.68
N LEU A 70 -1.09 6.23 -2.93
CA LEU A 70 -2.27 5.71 -3.66
C LEU A 70 -2.81 4.43 -3.02
N ALA A 71 -1.93 3.54 -2.57
CA ALA A 71 -2.30 2.31 -1.87
C ALA A 71 -3.03 2.61 -0.55
N SER A 72 -2.58 3.62 0.20
CA SER A 72 -3.28 4.05 1.43
C SER A 72 -4.62 4.73 1.12
N LEU A 73 -4.74 5.47 0.03
CA LEU A 73 -6.06 5.98 -0.40
C LEU A 73 -7.03 4.83 -0.74
N ALA A 74 -6.52 3.76 -1.35
CA ALA A 74 -7.30 2.59 -1.72
C ALA A 74 -7.87 1.81 -0.52
N GLU A 75 -7.18 1.78 0.62
CA GLU A 75 -7.65 1.17 1.89
C GLU A 75 -9.02 1.72 2.33
N LYS A 76 -9.32 2.97 1.98
CA LYS A 76 -10.62 3.60 2.27
C LYS A 76 -11.68 3.31 1.23
N LEU A 77 -11.30 2.80 0.06
CA LEU A 77 -12.17 2.46 -1.06
C LEU A 77 -12.63 0.99 -0.95
N GLU A 78 -13.34 0.66 0.12
CA GLU A 78 -14.14 -0.57 0.15
C GLU A 78 -15.38 -0.36 -0.73
N VAL A 79 -15.29 -0.78 -1.99
CA VAL A 79 -16.42 -0.75 -2.92
C VAL A 79 -17.00 -2.16 -3.03
N GLY A 80 -17.93 -2.51 -2.14
CA GLY A 80 -18.65 -3.78 -2.19
C GLY A 80 -17.77 -4.99 -1.85
N TRP A 81 -17.56 -5.90 -2.82
CA TRP A 81 -16.77 -7.14 -2.64
C TRP A 81 -15.26 -6.96 -2.83
N LEU A 82 -14.81 -5.74 -3.17
CA LEU A 82 -13.39 -5.42 -3.34
C LEU A 82 -12.77 -5.13 -1.98
N ASP A 83 -12.03 -6.12 -1.48
CA ASP A 83 -11.29 -6.07 -0.22
C ASP A 83 -9.92 -5.38 -0.38
N ASP A 84 -9.42 -4.79 0.71
CA ASP A 84 -8.10 -4.14 0.80
C ASP A 84 -6.96 -5.09 0.39
N ASN A 85 -7.11 -6.37 0.70
CA ASN A 85 -6.20 -7.46 0.30
C ASN A 85 -6.03 -7.62 -1.22
N ILE A 86 -6.94 -7.06 -2.02
CA ILE A 86 -6.87 -7.10 -3.49
C ILE A 86 -6.55 -5.70 -4.04
N THR A 87 -7.24 -4.66 -3.57
CA THR A 87 -7.07 -3.30 -4.10
C THR A 87 -5.71 -2.71 -3.77
N VAL A 88 -5.19 -2.90 -2.55
CA VAL A 88 -3.91 -2.34 -2.11
C VAL A 88 -2.75 -2.93 -2.92
N PRO A 89 -2.61 -4.28 -3.07
CA PRO A 89 -1.57 -4.85 -3.92
C PRO A 89 -1.72 -4.50 -5.40
N LEU A 90 -2.94 -4.49 -5.93
CA LEU A 90 -3.15 -4.18 -7.35
C LEU A 90 -2.76 -2.74 -7.68
N ILE A 91 -3.19 -1.78 -6.88
CA ILE A 91 -2.91 -0.36 -7.11
C ILE A 91 -1.41 -0.11 -6.96
N SER A 92 -0.79 -0.58 -5.87
CA SER A 92 0.65 -0.40 -5.67
C SER A 92 1.49 -1.08 -6.74
N LEU A 93 1.16 -2.30 -7.16
CA LEU A 93 1.85 -2.98 -8.26
C LEU A 93 1.69 -2.22 -9.58
N SER A 94 0.47 -1.76 -9.88
CA SER A 94 0.18 -0.99 -11.10
C SER A 94 0.94 0.34 -11.10
N THR A 95 0.97 1.05 -9.97
CA THR A 95 1.71 2.31 -9.85
C THR A 95 3.21 2.11 -10.03
N VAL A 96 3.79 1.12 -9.36
CA VAL A 96 5.23 0.88 -9.43
C VAL A 96 5.66 0.38 -10.82
N THR A 97 4.80 -0.33 -11.54
CA THR A 97 5.11 -0.81 -12.89
C THR A 97 4.85 0.23 -13.97
N LEU A 98 3.74 0.97 -13.89
CA LEU A 98 3.31 1.91 -14.94
C LEU A 98 4.02 3.26 -14.86
N LEU A 99 4.28 3.82 -13.66
CA LEU A 99 4.92 5.15 -13.56
C LEU A 99 6.30 5.21 -14.24
N PRO A 100 7.22 4.25 -14.01
CA PRO A 100 8.51 4.25 -14.70
C PRO A 100 8.37 4.12 -16.23
N ILE A 101 7.36 3.41 -16.71
CA ILE A 101 7.08 3.25 -18.15
C ILE A 101 6.63 4.59 -18.76
N LEU A 102 5.88 5.38 -17.99
CA LEU A 102 5.39 6.70 -18.40
C LEU A 102 6.48 7.81 -18.32
N GLN A 103 7.71 7.47 -17.92
CA GLN A 103 8.83 8.40 -17.72
C GLN A 103 8.53 9.53 -16.72
N ILE A 104 7.69 9.24 -15.73
CA ILE A 104 7.36 10.11 -14.58
C ILE A 104 8.02 9.53 -13.34
#